data_AF-A0A7Z0PTT9-F1
#
_entry.id   AF-A0A7Z0PTT9-F1
#
_cell.length_a   1.000
_cell.length_b   1.000
_cell.length_c   1.000
_cell.angle_alpha   90.00
_cell.angle_beta   90.00
_cell.angle_gamma   90.00
#
_symmetry.space_group_name_H-M   'P 1'
#
loop_
_entity.id
_entity.type
_entity.pdbx_description
1 polymer ?
#
loop_
_entity_poly.entity_id
_entity_poly.type
_entity_poly.pdbx_seq_one_letter_code
_entity_poly.pdbx_strand_id
1 'polypeptide(L)'
;MPGGQIPYRDLSPKAKHLVRQLESHGHISIRTGEVNVSHLTELQRFSAVEHAIIQNAAGELRLFSGTEYTSTIPEELRGQGYAFIAHTHPEDRMPGPPTDLERVRGIANSMVRDLDYKVSDHVEVVVSRDGNLRFFDGDGILDLPSGGFPSGGPVNDRGFIVPVPRIG
;
A
#
# COMPACT_ATOMS: atom_id res chain seq x y z
N MET A 1 -1.28 19.86 6.65
CA MET A 1 0.18 19.68 6.52
C MET A 1 0.40 18.28 5.99
N PRO A 2 1.15 18.05 4.90
CA PRO A 2 1.52 16.70 4.54
C PRO A 2 2.38 16.17 5.68
N GLY A 3 1.91 15.12 6.35
CA GLY A 3 2.61 14.58 7.50
C GLY A 3 3.81 13.74 7.07
N GLY A 4 4.81 13.65 7.96
CA GLY A 4 5.83 12.60 7.99
C GLY A 4 7.19 13.11 8.41
N GLN A 5 7.64 12.63 9.58
CA GLN A 5 9.03 12.38 9.94
C GLN A 5 9.04 12.03 11.42
N ILE A 6 8.43 10.89 11.76
CA ILE A 6 8.82 10.26 13.03
C ILE A 6 10.32 9.94 12.94
N PRO A 7 11.12 10.17 13.99
CA PRO A 7 12.55 9.93 13.90
C PRO A 7 12.82 8.43 13.74
N TYR A 8 13.89 8.07 13.03
CA TYR A 8 14.25 6.66 12.78
C TYR A 8 14.29 5.81 14.07
N ARG A 9 14.65 6.41 15.21
CA ARG A 9 14.69 5.72 16.51
C ARG A 9 13.32 5.23 16.98
N ASP A 10 12.22 5.86 16.57
CA ASP A 10 10.85 5.53 16.97
C ASP A 10 10.25 4.41 16.11
N LEU A 11 10.92 4.02 15.03
CA LEU A 11 10.53 2.88 14.20
C LEU A 11 10.70 1.55 14.96
N SER A 12 9.79 0.62 14.70
CA SER A 12 9.90 -0.77 15.10
C SER A 12 11.17 -1.41 14.53
N PRO A 13 11.73 -2.44 15.18
CA PRO A 13 12.92 -3.13 14.67
C PRO A 13 12.75 -3.62 13.23
N LYS A 14 11.54 -4.06 12.86
CA LYS A 14 11.25 -4.51 11.50
C LYS A 14 11.19 -3.34 10.52
N ALA A 15 10.50 -2.25 10.84
CA ALA A 15 10.48 -1.07 9.97
C ALA A 15 11.89 -0.50 9.74
N LYS A 16 12.72 -0.42 10.79
CA LYS A 16 14.14 -0.04 10.69
C LYS A 16 14.92 -0.90 9.69
N HIS A 17 14.73 -2.21 9.76
CA HIS A 17 15.37 -3.14 8.84
C HIS A 17 14.92 -2.92 7.39
N LEU A 18 13.62 -2.75 7.17
CA LEU A 18 13.05 -2.49 5.84
C LEU A 18 13.57 -1.18 5.25
N VAL A 19 13.62 -0.09 6.03
CA VAL A 19 14.20 1.20 5.59
C VAL A 19 15.62 0.99 5.06
N ARG A 20 16.52 0.39 5.85
CA ARG A 20 17.91 0.20 5.44
C ARG A 20 18.04 -0.65 4.18
N GLN A 21 17.20 -1.68 4.07
CA GLN A 21 17.19 -2.55 2.92
C GLN A 21 16.72 -1.82 1.65
N LEU A 22 15.68 -1.00 1.75
CA LEU A 22 15.18 -0.17 0.66
C LEU A 22 16.18 0.90 0.24
N GLU A 23 16.81 1.59 1.20
CA GLU A 23 17.87 2.59 0.93
C GLU A 23 19.05 1.97 0.16
N SER A 24 19.37 0.71 0.43
CA SER A 24 20.52 0.02 -0.18
C SER A 24 20.23 -0.61 -1.54
N HIS A 25 18.97 -0.97 -1.83
CA HIS A 25 18.62 -1.80 -3.00
C HIS A 25 17.50 -1.22 -3.88
N GLY A 26 16.80 -0.17 -3.44
CA GLY A 26 15.62 0.40 -4.12
C GLY A 26 14.35 -0.45 -3.98
N HIS A 27 14.46 -1.76 -4.22
CA HIS A 27 13.41 -2.74 -4.01
C HIS A 27 13.98 -4.00 -3.35
N ILE A 28 13.15 -4.70 -2.56
CA ILE A 28 13.55 -5.91 -1.83
C ILE A 28 12.53 -7.03 -1.95
N SER A 29 13.01 -8.27 -1.94
CA SER A 29 12.14 -9.43 -1.76
C SER A 29 11.61 -9.50 -0.33
N ILE A 30 10.33 -9.82 -0.18
CA ILE A 30 9.71 -10.09 1.10
C ILE A 30 9.00 -11.44 1.06
N ARG A 31 8.90 -12.12 2.20
CA ARG A 31 8.15 -13.37 2.35
C ARG A 31 6.69 -13.08 2.69
N THR A 32 5.83 -14.04 2.38
CA THR A 32 4.44 -14.04 2.85
C THR A 32 4.41 -13.91 4.37
N GLY A 33 3.60 -12.97 4.89
CA GLY A 33 3.49 -12.76 6.33
C GLY A 33 4.65 -11.98 6.97
N GLU A 34 5.61 -11.48 6.18
CA GLU A 34 6.78 -10.75 6.73
C GLU A 34 6.50 -9.27 7.00
N VAL A 35 5.71 -8.63 6.14
CA VAL A 35 5.33 -7.22 6.24
C VAL A 35 3.92 -7.12 6.80
N ASN A 36 3.71 -6.25 7.79
CA ASN A 36 2.42 -5.91 8.35
C ASN A 36 2.03 -4.51 7.88
N VAL A 37 0.73 -4.21 7.80
CA VAL A 37 0.23 -2.87 7.48
C VAL A 37 0.81 -1.79 8.41
N SER A 38 1.07 -2.12 9.68
CA SER A 38 1.73 -1.20 10.61
C SER A 38 3.13 -0.81 10.13
N HIS A 39 3.90 -1.74 9.54
CA HIS A 39 5.22 -1.44 8.99
C HIS A 39 5.11 -0.49 7.80
N LEU A 40 4.11 -0.68 6.92
CA LEU A 40 3.88 0.22 5.80
C LEU A 40 3.51 1.64 6.28
N THR A 41 2.67 1.74 7.30
CA THR A 41 2.34 3.00 7.96
C THR A 41 3.57 3.66 8.58
N GLU A 42 4.42 2.91 9.27
CA GLU A 42 5.68 3.40 9.84
C GLU A 42 6.64 3.93 8.77
N LEU A 43 6.79 3.18 7.67
CA LEU A 43 7.61 3.56 6.52
C LEU A 43 7.12 4.87 5.89
N GLN A 44 5.82 4.99 5.65
CA GLN A 44 5.21 6.21 5.11
C GLN A 44 5.38 7.40 6.08
N ARG A 45 5.21 7.19 7.39
CA ARG A 45 5.43 8.24 8.40
C ARG A 45 6.90 8.68 8.50
N PHE A 46 7.83 7.80 8.18
CA PHE A 46 9.26 8.06 8.25
C PHE A 46 9.76 8.82 7.02
N SER A 47 9.55 8.29 5.82
CA SER A 47 10.15 8.83 4.60
C SER A 47 9.26 9.84 3.87
N ALA A 48 7.98 9.92 4.22
CA ALA A 48 6.97 10.72 3.50
C ALA A 48 6.86 10.38 2.00
N VAL A 49 7.23 9.15 1.61
CA VAL A 49 7.02 8.61 0.26
C VAL A 49 6.12 7.38 0.29
N GLU A 50 5.38 7.17 -0.79
CA GLU A 50 4.62 5.95 -0.97
C GLU A 50 5.54 4.73 -0.94
N HIS A 51 5.04 3.67 -0.34
CA HIS A 51 5.65 2.35 -0.37
C HIS A 51 4.66 1.39 -0.96
N ALA A 52 5.13 0.57 -1.89
CA ALA A 52 4.27 -0.35 -2.61
C ALA A 52 4.81 -1.78 -2.55
N ILE A 53 3.88 -2.72 -2.53
CA ILE A 53 4.14 -4.13 -2.64
C ILE A 53 3.51 -4.63 -3.93
N ILE A 54 4.33 -5.33 -4.71
CA ILE A 54 3.94 -5.95 -5.96
C ILE A 54 4.16 -7.46 -5.89
N GLN A 55 3.38 -8.18 -6.67
CA GLN A 55 3.41 -9.64 -6.76
C GLN A 55 3.50 -10.08 -8.21
N ASN A 56 4.29 -11.11 -8.54
CA ASN A 56 4.26 -11.74 -9.86
C ASN A 56 3.34 -12.99 -9.91
N ALA A 57 3.25 -13.65 -11.07
CA ALA A 57 2.40 -14.83 -11.24
C ALA A 57 2.81 -16.03 -10.35
N ALA A 58 4.06 -16.09 -9.89
CA ALA A 58 4.54 -17.12 -8.98
C ALA A 58 4.23 -16.83 -7.50
N GLY A 59 3.61 -15.68 -7.19
CA GLY A 59 3.34 -15.25 -5.83
C GLY A 59 4.54 -14.63 -5.12
N GLU A 60 5.64 -14.35 -5.83
CA GLU A 60 6.81 -13.68 -5.27
C GLU A 60 6.47 -12.21 -5.00
N LEU A 61 6.85 -11.72 -3.83
CA LEU A 61 6.54 -10.37 -3.37
C LEU A 61 7.78 -9.49 -3.37
N ARG A 62 7.61 -8.25 -3.82
CA ARG A 62 8.62 -7.19 -3.74
C ARG A 62 8.04 -5.97 -3.03
N LEU A 63 8.78 -5.41 -2.09
CA LEU A 63 8.53 -4.09 -1.49
C LEU A 63 9.47 -3.07 -2.11
N PHE A 64 8.98 -1.88 -2.45
CA PHE A 64 9.81 -0.78 -2.95
C PHE A 64 9.26 0.58 -2.50
N SER A 65 10.09 1.62 -2.62
CA SER A 65 9.73 3.01 -2.35
C SER A 65 9.40 3.73 -3.66
N GLY A 66 8.30 4.48 -3.66
CA GLY A 66 7.92 5.40 -4.72
C GLY A 66 8.38 6.83 -4.44
N THR A 67 7.52 7.77 -4.81
CA THR A 67 7.68 9.22 -4.57
C THR A 67 6.69 9.69 -3.50
N GLU A 68 6.68 10.99 -3.21
CA GLU A 68 5.68 11.60 -2.31
C GLU A 68 4.22 11.40 -2.76
N TYR A 69 3.98 11.17 -4.06
CA TYR A 69 2.63 11.20 -4.64
C TYR A 69 2.27 10.00 -5.52
N THR A 70 3.25 9.16 -5.86
CA THR A 70 3.04 8.03 -6.77
C THR A 70 4.07 6.93 -6.56
N SER A 71 3.64 5.70 -6.80
CA SER A 71 4.50 4.53 -6.92
C SER A 71 4.47 4.01 -8.35
N THR A 72 5.61 3.62 -8.89
CA THR A 72 5.69 2.98 -10.22
C THR A 72 6.58 1.76 -10.13
N ILE A 73 6.16 0.65 -10.73
CA ILE A 73 6.95 -0.59 -10.74
C ILE A 73 8.38 -0.27 -11.26
N PRO A 74 9.43 -0.58 -10.48
CA PRO A 74 10.82 -0.37 -10.87
C PRO A 74 11.12 -0.96 -12.24
N GLU A 75 11.93 -0.27 -13.04
CA GLU A 75 12.16 -0.60 -14.46
C GLU A 75 12.66 -2.03 -14.63
N GLU A 76 13.58 -2.45 -13.77
CA GLU A 76 14.16 -3.78 -13.70
C GLU A 76 13.13 -4.88 -13.42
N LEU A 77 11.98 -4.56 -12.82
CA LEU A 77 10.88 -5.50 -12.55
C LEU A 77 9.78 -5.47 -13.62
N ARG A 78 9.78 -4.48 -14.52
CA ARG A 78 8.81 -4.39 -15.61
C ARG A 78 8.98 -5.56 -16.58
N GLY A 79 7.86 -6.04 -17.11
CA GLY A 79 7.85 -7.21 -18.01
C GLY A 79 7.99 -8.56 -17.31
N GLN A 80 8.26 -8.60 -16.00
CA GLN A 80 8.33 -9.85 -15.22
C GLN A 80 6.96 -10.28 -14.64
N GLY A 81 5.86 -9.68 -15.10
CA GLY A 81 4.51 -10.00 -14.65
C GLY A 81 4.16 -9.53 -13.23
N TYR A 82 4.94 -8.62 -12.65
CA TYR A 82 4.59 -7.98 -11.39
C TYR A 82 3.39 -7.03 -11.56
N ALA A 83 2.46 -7.05 -10.60
CA ALA A 83 1.42 -6.04 -10.45
C ALA A 83 1.28 -5.62 -8.98
N PHE A 84 0.74 -4.43 -8.75
CA PHE A 84 0.50 -3.90 -7.40
C PHE A 84 -0.47 -4.78 -6.64
N ILE A 85 -0.25 -4.97 -5.34
CA ILE A 85 -1.20 -5.61 -4.42
C ILE A 85 -1.47 -4.74 -3.20
N ALA A 86 -0.52 -3.90 -2.80
CA ALA A 86 -0.68 -2.95 -1.71
C ALA A 86 0.15 -1.70 -1.98
N HIS A 87 -0.31 -0.52 -1.56
CA HIS A 87 0.53 0.67 -1.48
C HIS A 87 0.05 1.64 -0.39
N THR A 88 0.88 2.61 -0.02
CA THR A 88 0.56 3.59 1.02
C THR A 88 0.15 4.94 0.44
N HIS A 89 -0.79 5.62 1.09
CA HIS A 89 -1.09 7.03 0.85
C HIS A 89 -0.63 7.91 2.03
N PRO A 90 -0.25 9.18 1.79
CA PRO A 90 0.29 10.07 2.83
C PRO A 90 -0.78 10.67 3.76
N GLU A 91 -2.05 10.36 3.54
CA GLU A 91 -3.17 10.99 4.26
C GLU A 91 -3.47 10.31 5.61
N ASP A 92 -3.80 11.13 6.62
CA ASP A 92 -4.25 10.68 7.95
C ASP A 92 -5.79 10.55 7.98
N ARG A 93 -6.35 9.81 7.02
CA ARG A 93 -7.78 9.53 6.90
C ARG A 93 -8.01 8.23 6.13
N MET A 94 -9.27 7.79 6.08
CA MET A 94 -9.68 6.68 5.25
C MET A 94 -9.48 6.99 3.75
N PRO A 95 -8.74 6.16 2.99
CA PRO A 95 -8.56 6.39 1.57
C PRO A 95 -9.87 6.29 0.79
N GLY A 96 -9.95 7.06 -0.30
CA GLY A 96 -11.09 7.11 -1.20
C GLY A 96 -11.89 8.42 -1.10
N PRO A 97 -13.18 8.37 -1.51
CA PRO A 97 -14.04 9.54 -1.59
C PRO A 97 -14.12 10.32 -0.28
N PRO A 98 -14.16 11.66 -0.34
CA PRO A 98 -14.33 12.47 0.86
C PRO A 98 -15.75 12.28 1.44
N THR A 99 -15.82 12.24 2.76
CA THR A 99 -17.07 12.44 3.52
C THR A 99 -17.68 13.82 3.20
N ASP A 100 -18.95 14.05 3.55
CA ASP A 100 -19.59 15.34 3.31
C ASP A 100 -18.85 16.51 4.00
N LEU A 101 -18.34 16.28 5.22
CA LEU A 101 -17.54 17.27 5.94
C LEU A 101 -16.21 17.57 5.24
N GLU A 102 -15.53 16.53 4.75
CA GLU A 102 -14.28 16.67 4.00
C GLU A 102 -14.50 17.38 2.66
N ARG A 103 -15.63 17.10 1.99
CA ARG A 103 -16.03 17.75 0.74
C ARG A 103 -16.24 19.25 0.95
N VAL A 104 -16.91 19.64 2.04
CA VAL A 104 -17.08 21.07 2.41
C VAL A 104 -15.73 21.75 2.66
N ARG A 105 -14.71 21.00 3.09
CA ARG A 105 -13.34 21.47 3.28
C ARG A 105 -12.48 21.43 2.00
N GLY A 106 -13.05 21.05 0.86
CA GLY A 106 -12.34 20.98 -0.42
C GLY A 106 -11.37 19.80 -0.53
N ILE A 107 -11.52 18.76 0.29
CA ILE A 107 -10.70 17.55 0.20
C ILE A 107 -11.16 16.74 -1.03
N ALA A 108 -10.20 16.37 -1.88
CA ALA A 108 -10.45 15.56 -3.06
C ALA A 108 -10.49 14.06 -2.71
N ASN A 109 -11.06 13.25 -3.61
CA ASN A 109 -10.96 11.79 -3.53
C ASN A 109 -9.50 11.38 -3.79
N SER A 110 -8.88 10.71 -2.82
CA SER A 110 -7.47 10.31 -2.89
C SER A 110 -7.21 9.12 -3.80
N MET A 111 -8.24 8.33 -4.10
CA MET A 111 -8.12 7.12 -4.92
C MET A 111 -8.52 7.32 -6.38
N VAL A 112 -8.76 8.54 -6.83
CA VAL A 112 -9.16 8.78 -8.24
C VAL A 112 -8.16 8.16 -9.20
N ARG A 113 -6.85 8.37 -8.95
CA ARG A 113 -5.81 7.80 -9.81
C ARG A 113 -5.74 6.29 -9.70
N ASP A 114 -5.85 5.72 -8.50
CA ASP A 114 -5.82 4.27 -8.33
C ASP A 114 -6.94 3.59 -9.10
N LEU A 115 -8.15 4.17 -9.02
CA LEU A 115 -9.32 3.66 -9.71
C LEU A 115 -9.24 3.88 -11.23
N ASP A 116 -8.76 5.03 -11.69
CA ASP A 116 -8.61 5.35 -13.12
C ASP A 116 -7.55 4.49 -13.82
N TYR A 117 -6.49 4.08 -13.09
CA TYR A 117 -5.35 3.33 -13.63
C TYR A 117 -5.30 1.87 -13.17
N LYS A 118 -6.29 1.37 -12.43
CA LYS A 118 -6.40 -0.04 -12.05
C LYS A 118 -6.61 -0.90 -13.30
N VAL A 119 -5.70 -1.84 -13.54
CA VAL A 119 -5.75 -2.74 -14.71
C VAL A 119 -5.71 -4.23 -14.35
N SER A 120 -5.61 -4.56 -13.07
CA SER A 120 -5.44 -5.94 -12.60
C SER A 120 -6.75 -6.58 -12.11
N ASP A 121 -6.86 -7.90 -12.27
CA ASP A 121 -8.01 -8.75 -11.93
C ASP A 121 -8.17 -9.11 -10.45
N HIS A 122 -7.24 -8.69 -9.60
CA HIS A 122 -7.19 -9.05 -8.19
C HIS A 122 -7.49 -7.85 -7.27
N VAL A 123 -7.79 -8.13 -6.01
CA VAL A 123 -8.01 -7.10 -4.98
C VAL A 123 -6.69 -6.45 -4.57
N GLU A 124 -6.67 -5.13 -4.54
CA GLU A 124 -5.58 -4.31 -4.02
C GLU A 124 -5.99 -3.61 -2.72
N VAL A 125 -5.00 -3.12 -1.97
CA VAL A 125 -5.22 -2.33 -0.76
C VAL A 125 -4.42 -1.04 -0.76
N VAL A 126 -5.08 0.04 -0.40
CA VAL A 126 -4.44 1.31 -0.02
C VAL A 126 -4.36 1.38 1.49
N VAL A 127 -3.17 1.68 2.01
CA VAL A 127 -2.90 1.84 3.44
C VAL A 127 -2.64 3.32 3.73
N SER A 128 -3.49 3.96 4.51
CA SER A 128 -3.28 5.35 4.89
C SER A 128 -2.12 5.49 5.89
N ARG A 129 -1.71 6.74 6.08
CA ARG A 129 -0.68 7.11 7.06
C ARG A 129 -1.12 6.89 8.51
N ASP A 130 -2.41 6.83 8.81
CA ASP A 130 -2.93 6.48 10.13
C ASP A 130 -3.28 4.99 10.28
N GLY A 131 -3.09 4.19 9.22
CA GLY A 131 -3.27 2.73 9.23
C GLY A 131 -4.67 2.27 8.82
N ASN A 132 -5.51 3.16 8.30
CA ASN A 132 -6.76 2.79 7.67
C ASN A 132 -6.49 2.02 6.37
N LEU A 133 -7.30 1.00 6.14
CA LEU A 133 -7.22 0.15 4.95
C LEU A 133 -8.42 0.40 4.06
N ARG A 134 -8.16 0.57 2.77
CA ARG A 134 -9.19 0.60 1.74
C ARG A 134 -8.89 -0.42 0.66
N PHE A 135 -9.80 -1.37 0.48
CA PHE A 135 -9.69 -2.39 -0.54
C PHE A 135 -10.45 -1.98 -1.80
N PHE A 136 -9.91 -2.33 -2.96
CA PHE A 136 -10.49 -2.01 -4.26
C PHE A 136 -10.04 -3.03 -5.31
N ASP A 137 -10.83 -3.15 -6.37
CA ASP A 137 -10.52 -3.97 -7.54
C ASP A 137 -10.90 -3.21 -8.83
N GLY A 138 -11.02 -3.93 -9.96
CA GLY A 138 -11.39 -3.34 -11.24
C GLY A 138 -12.81 -2.75 -11.29
N ASP A 139 -13.70 -3.14 -10.38
CA ASP A 139 -15.08 -2.63 -10.30
C ASP A 139 -15.19 -1.43 -9.35
N GLY A 140 -14.18 -1.20 -8.52
CA GLY A 140 -14.03 -0.01 -7.69
C GLY A 140 -13.71 -0.32 -6.24
N ILE A 141 -14.10 0.58 -5.34
CA ILE A 141 -13.93 0.39 -3.89
C ILE A 141 -14.88 -0.71 -3.40
N LEU A 142 -14.34 -1.68 -2.67
CA LEU A 142 -15.14 -2.73 -2.05
C LEU A 142 -15.95 -2.21 -0.88
N ASP A 143 -17.25 -2.54 -0.86
CA ASP A 143 -18.12 -2.31 0.28
C ASP A 143 -17.94 -3.42 1.31
N LEU A 144 -17.17 -3.12 2.36
CA LEU A 144 -16.82 -4.06 3.42
C LEU A 144 -17.30 -3.52 4.77
N PRO A 145 -17.71 -4.41 5.69
CA PRO A 145 -17.99 -4.00 7.06
C PRO A 145 -16.73 -3.40 7.71
N SER A 146 -16.91 -2.56 8.72
CA SER A 146 -15.78 -1.96 9.44
C SER A 146 -14.83 -3.04 9.98
N GLY A 147 -13.54 -2.93 9.64
CA GLY A 147 -12.53 -3.93 9.98
C GLY A 147 -12.58 -5.22 9.16
N GLY A 148 -13.40 -5.27 8.10
CA GLY A 148 -13.51 -6.40 7.20
C GLY A 148 -12.30 -6.55 6.29
N PHE A 149 -11.93 -7.79 6.02
CA PHE A 149 -10.91 -8.18 5.03
C PHE A 149 -11.59 -8.99 3.94
N PRO A 150 -11.44 -8.63 2.65
CA PRO A 150 -12.05 -9.39 1.57
C PRO A 150 -11.36 -10.76 1.44
N SER A 151 -12.13 -11.79 1.09
CA SER A 151 -11.57 -13.10 0.76
C SER A 151 -10.64 -12.98 -0.45
N GLY A 152 -9.44 -13.55 -0.37
CA GLY A 152 -8.42 -13.43 -1.42
C GLY A 152 -7.73 -12.05 -1.48
N GLY A 153 -7.98 -11.18 -0.50
CA GLY A 153 -7.34 -9.88 -0.39
C GLY A 153 -5.85 -9.95 -0.01
N PRO A 154 -5.11 -8.84 -0.21
CA PRO A 154 -3.66 -8.77 0.01
C PRO A 154 -3.27 -8.66 1.50
N VAL A 155 -4.25 -8.67 2.41
CA VAL A 155 -4.04 -8.55 3.86
C VAL A 155 -4.86 -9.62 4.57
N ASN A 156 -4.25 -10.38 5.46
CA ASN A 156 -4.96 -11.36 6.30
C ASN A 156 -5.61 -10.72 7.55
N ASP A 157 -6.34 -11.52 8.31
CA ASP A 157 -7.04 -11.16 9.55
C ASP A 157 -6.12 -10.62 10.67
N ARG A 158 -4.80 -10.78 10.53
CA ARG A 158 -3.77 -10.28 11.45
C ARG A 158 -3.03 -9.05 10.91
N GLY A 159 -3.46 -8.49 9.79
CA GLY A 159 -2.85 -7.30 9.18
C GLY A 159 -1.56 -7.58 8.41
N PHE A 160 -1.20 -8.83 8.17
CA PHE A 160 -0.01 -9.16 7.39
C PHE A 160 -0.31 -9.22 5.89
N ILE A 161 0.66 -8.76 5.11
CA ILE A 161 0.63 -8.83 3.66
C ILE A 161 0.80 -10.28 3.22
N VAL A 162 -0.13 -10.72 2.37
CA VAL A 162 -0.16 -12.06 1.79
C VAL A 162 -0.35 -11.98 0.28
N PRO A 163 0.12 -12.98 -0.49
CA PRO A 163 -0.15 -13.04 -1.91
C PRO A 163 -1.65 -13.12 -2.20
N VAL A 164 -2.07 -12.45 -3.27
CA VAL A 164 -3.43 -12.53 -3.80
C VAL A 164 -3.52 -13.63 -4.86
N PRO A 165 -4.63 -14.37 -4.92
CA PRO A 165 -4.93 -15.24 -6.05
C PRO A 165 -5.02 -14.39 -7.33
N ARG A 166 -4.36 -14.82 -8.41
CA ARG A 166 -4.56 -14.25 -9.73
C ARG A 166 -5.73 -14.96 -10.39
N ILE A 167 -6.70 -14.20 -10.90
CA ILE A 167 -7.79 -14.76 -11.69
C ILE A 167 -7.30 -14.70 -13.13
N GLY A 168 -6.77 -15.83 -13.62
CA GLY A 168 -6.13 -15.93 -14.94
C GLY A 168 -7.06 -15.68 -16.12
#